data_AF-A0A6M0CJ65-F1
#
_entry.id   AF-A0A6M0CJ65-F1
#
_cell.length_a   1.000
_cell.length_b   1.000
_cell.length_c   1.000
_cell.angle_alpha   90.00
_cell.angle_beta   90.00
_cell.angle_gamma   90.00
#
_symmetry.space_group_name_H-M   'P 1'
#
loop_
_entity.id
_entity.type
_entity.pdbx_description
1 polymer ?
#
loop_
_entity_poly.entity_id
_entity_poly.type
_entity_poly.pdbx_seq_one_letter_code
_entity_poly.pdbx_strand_id
1 'polypeptide(L)'
;HALVDYAHNPASYEAVGSFVKNWPGESVGVIGGPGDRRDEDFVTLGELSATIFDHIIIKEDDDTRGRPRGEAADLIMKGVKNTQTNTPTTIQLNETKAIELVLDNAPENGLVVILPESVSRAIDLIKARNPIWDSTASQAVPSSPSYPEDFTPPMTAPTPVVSPSPEPLIQPH
;
A
#
# COMPACT_ATOMS: atom_id res chain seq x y z
N HIS A 1 -9.95 -6.30 12.24
CA HIS A 1 -8.63 -5.64 12.32
C HIS A 1 -8.33 -4.96 11.00
N ALA A 2 -7.52 -3.91 11.00
CA ALA A 2 -7.09 -3.21 9.78
C ALA A 2 -5.56 -3.13 9.74
N LEU A 3 -4.97 -3.51 8.61
CA LEU A 3 -3.55 -3.36 8.30
C LEU A 3 -3.43 -2.37 7.14
N VAL A 4 -2.59 -1.36 7.30
CA VAL A 4 -2.26 -0.41 6.23
C VAL A 4 -0.80 -0.61 5.89
N ASP A 5 -0.51 -0.94 4.63
CA ASP A 5 0.85 -1.18 4.13
C ASP A 5 1.06 -0.43 2.81
N TYR A 6 2.30 -0.01 2.54
CA TYR A 6 2.70 0.66 1.30
C TYR A 6 3.36 -0.31 0.30
N ALA A 7 3.05 -1.60 0.43
CA ALA A 7 3.51 -2.67 -0.44
C ALA A 7 3.21 -2.35 -1.91
N HIS A 8 4.26 -2.17 -2.69
CA HIS A 8 4.15 -1.79 -4.09
C HIS A 8 5.05 -2.64 -4.99
N ASN A 9 5.67 -3.71 -4.48
CA ASN A 9 6.44 -4.65 -5.30
C ASN A 9 6.06 -6.11 -4.94
N PRO A 10 6.33 -7.09 -5.82
CA PRO A 10 5.94 -8.48 -5.59
C PRO A 10 6.44 -9.06 -4.26
N ALA A 11 7.68 -8.77 -3.86
CA ALA A 11 8.23 -9.25 -2.59
C ALA A 11 7.48 -8.70 -1.37
N SER A 12 7.04 -7.44 -1.41
CA SER A 12 6.19 -6.87 -0.37
C SER A 12 4.82 -7.55 -0.32
N TYR A 13 4.24 -7.92 -1.47
CA TYR A 13 2.98 -8.67 -1.52
C TYR A 13 3.14 -10.09 -0.96
N GLU A 14 4.25 -10.77 -1.20
CA GLU A 14 4.52 -12.09 -0.61
C GLU A 14 4.65 -12.02 0.93
N ALA A 15 5.29 -10.97 1.45
CA ALA A 15 5.41 -10.74 2.89
C ALA A 15 4.05 -10.48 3.54
N VAL A 16 3.25 -9.59 2.95
CA VAL A 16 1.85 -9.35 3.36
C VAL A 16 1.05 -10.65 3.28
N GLY A 17 1.19 -11.39 2.19
CA GLY A 17 0.50 -12.67 1.99
C GLY A 17 0.85 -13.71 3.04
N SER A 18 2.11 -13.79 3.46
CA SER A 18 2.56 -14.69 4.52
C SER A 18 1.93 -14.36 5.87
N PHE A 19 1.73 -13.07 6.16
CA PHE A 19 1.01 -12.63 7.35
C PHE A 19 -0.48 -12.97 7.26
N VAL A 20 -1.13 -12.59 6.14
CA VAL A 20 -2.57 -12.79 5.91
C VAL A 20 -2.95 -14.27 5.98
N LYS A 21 -2.14 -15.17 5.40
CA LYS A 21 -2.40 -16.62 5.43
C LYS A 21 -2.39 -17.25 6.82
N ASN A 22 -1.76 -16.61 7.79
CA ASN A 22 -1.76 -17.05 9.19
C ASN A 22 -2.85 -16.35 10.02
N TRP A 23 -3.64 -15.46 9.42
CA TRP A 23 -4.74 -14.79 10.10
C TRP A 23 -5.91 -15.77 10.32
N PRO A 24 -6.49 -15.85 11.53
CA PRO A 24 -7.51 -16.85 11.84
C PRO A 24 -8.91 -16.56 11.27
N GLY A 25 -9.14 -15.35 10.75
CA GLY A 25 -10.42 -14.91 10.21
C GLY A 25 -10.37 -14.60 8.71
N GLU A 26 -11.51 -14.19 8.17
CA GLU A 26 -11.62 -13.80 6.76
C GLU A 26 -10.77 -12.57 6.44
N SER A 27 -10.14 -12.58 5.26
CA SER A 27 -9.24 -11.54 4.80
C SER A 27 -9.79 -10.80 3.58
N VAL A 28 -9.75 -9.46 3.65
CA VAL A 28 -10.18 -8.59 2.55
C VAL A 28 -9.06 -7.65 2.14
N GLY A 29 -8.67 -7.68 0.86
CA GLY A 29 -7.64 -6.81 0.31
C GLY A 29 -8.21 -5.65 -0.49
N VAL A 30 -7.87 -4.42 -0.15
CA VAL A 30 -8.10 -3.23 -0.99
C VAL A 30 -6.82 -2.94 -1.76
N ILE A 31 -6.83 -3.29 -3.05
CA ILE A 31 -5.65 -3.30 -3.91
C ILE A 31 -5.77 -2.32 -5.08
N GLY A 32 -4.63 -1.80 -5.50
CA GLY A 32 -4.49 -0.95 -6.67
C GLY A 32 -3.02 -0.61 -6.86
N GLY A 33 -2.71 0.20 -7.86
CA GLY A 33 -1.35 0.70 -7.98
C GLY A 33 -1.22 1.86 -8.98
N PRO A 34 -0.03 2.48 -9.02
CA PRO A 34 0.26 3.61 -9.88
C PRO A 34 0.06 3.29 -11.36
N GLY A 35 -0.61 4.17 -12.09
CA GLY A 35 -1.00 3.94 -13.49
C GLY A 35 0.15 3.87 -14.50
N ASP A 36 1.35 4.31 -14.13
CA ASP A 36 2.58 4.24 -14.95
C ASP A 36 3.25 2.86 -14.94
N ARG A 37 2.68 1.89 -14.22
CA ARG A 37 3.12 0.49 -14.27
C ARG A 37 2.78 -0.17 -15.59
N ARG A 38 3.52 -1.24 -15.89
CA ARG A 38 3.29 -2.08 -17.05
C ARG A 38 2.04 -2.92 -16.83
N ASP A 39 1.37 -3.27 -17.92
CA ASP A 39 0.15 -4.08 -17.86
C ASP A 39 0.38 -5.42 -17.16
N GLU A 40 1.56 -6.02 -17.39
CA GLU A 40 2.04 -7.25 -16.76
C GLU A 40 2.03 -7.17 -15.23
N ASP A 41 2.42 -6.01 -14.69
CA ASP A 41 2.55 -5.78 -13.26
C ASP A 41 1.15 -5.76 -12.60
N PHE A 42 0.14 -5.21 -13.29
CA PHE A 42 -1.25 -5.23 -12.84
C PHE A 42 -1.87 -6.62 -12.90
N VAL A 43 -1.59 -7.39 -13.95
CA VAL A 43 -2.05 -8.78 -14.06
C VAL A 43 -1.44 -9.63 -12.94
N THR A 44 -0.12 -9.53 -12.73
CA THR A 44 0.58 -10.24 -11.65
C THR A 44 0.05 -9.85 -10.27
N LEU A 45 -0.24 -8.56 -10.07
CA LEU A 45 -0.87 -8.07 -8.85
C LEU A 45 -2.22 -8.74 -8.58
N GLY A 46 -3.07 -8.85 -9.59
CA GLY A 46 -4.35 -9.54 -9.49
C GLY A 46 -4.20 -11.03 -9.15
N GLU A 47 -3.26 -11.71 -9.82
CA GLU A 47 -2.96 -13.12 -9.57
C GLU A 47 -2.50 -13.36 -8.13
N LEU A 48 -1.53 -12.58 -7.65
CA LEU A 48 -1.04 -12.67 -6.27
C LEU A 48 -2.17 -12.42 -5.27
N SER A 49 -2.95 -11.36 -5.48
CA SER A 49 -4.03 -10.97 -4.57
C SER A 49 -5.08 -12.07 -4.43
N ALA A 50 -5.44 -12.75 -5.51
CA ALA A 50 -6.39 -13.86 -5.50
C ALA A 50 -5.91 -15.08 -4.69
N THR A 51 -4.60 -15.25 -4.53
CA THR A 51 -4.00 -16.31 -3.69
C THR A 51 -3.77 -15.91 -2.24
N ILE A 52 -3.96 -14.63 -1.91
CA ILE A 52 -3.68 -14.05 -0.59
C ILE A 52 -4.98 -13.79 0.17
N PHE A 53 -5.98 -13.20 -0.49
CA PHE A 53 -7.19 -12.71 0.15
C PHE A 53 -8.40 -13.59 -0.16
N ASP A 54 -9.32 -13.66 0.80
CA ASP A 54 -10.63 -14.30 0.60
C ASP A 54 -11.53 -13.41 -0.25
N HIS A 55 -11.48 -12.09 -0.05
CA HIS A 55 -12.21 -11.08 -0.83
C HIS A 55 -11.29 -9.95 -1.33
N ILE A 56 -11.57 -9.41 -2.50
CA ILE A 56 -10.77 -8.34 -3.13
C ILE A 56 -11.64 -7.15 -3.48
N ILE A 57 -11.16 -5.95 -3.17
CA ILE A 57 -11.68 -4.69 -3.70
C ILE A 57 -10.59 -4.02 -4.51
N ILE A 58 -10.86 -3.81 -5.80
CA ILE A 58 -9.95 -3.16 -6.73
C ILE A 58 -10.27 -1.66 -6.79
N LYS A 59 -9.26 -0.83 -6.51
CA LYS A 59 -9.29 0.63 -6.63
C LYS A 59 -8.23 1.12 -7.61
N GLU A 60 -8.31 2.39 -7.95
CA GLU A 60 -7.26 3.10 -8.68
C GLU A 60 -6.81 4.34 -7.90
N ASP A 61 -5.52 4.63 -7.98
CA ASP A 61 -4.90 5.85 -7.45
C ASP A 61 -5.57 7.08 -8.10
N ASP A 62 -5.68 8.19 -7.38
CA ASP A 62 -6.30 9.42 -7.90
C ASP A 62 -5.49 9.98 -9.08
N ASP A 63 -4.16 9.88 -9.01
CA ASP A 63 -3.26 10.13 -10.13
C ASP A 63 -3.08 8.87 -10.99
N THR A 64 -3.71 8.86 -12.17
CA THR A 64 -3.62 7.74 -13.10
C THR A 64 -2.35 7.76 -13.97
N ARG A 65 -1.51 8.80 -13.86
CA ARG A 65 -0.24 8.94 -14.60
C ARG A 65 -0.35 8.70 -16.09
N GLY A 66 -1.46 9.13 -16.68
CA GLY A 66 -1.75 9.03 -18.11
C GLY A 66 -2.43 7.74 -18.55
N ARG A 67 -2.64 6.76 -17.65
CA ARG A 67 -3.48 5.60 -17.94
C ARG A 67 -4.97 5.97 -17.87
N PRO A 68 -5.80 5.52 -18.81
CA PRO A 68 -7.25 5.65 -18.73
C PRO A 68 -7.83 5.06 -17.43
N ARG A 69 -8.75 5.79 -16.79
CA ARG A 69 -9.46 5.32 -15.59
C ARG A 69 -10.22 4.03 -15.90
N GLY A 70 -10.08 3.02 -15.06
CA GLY A 70 -10.67 1.70 -15.19
C GLY A 70 -9.73 0.67 -15.83
N GLU A 71 -8.73 1.09 -16.59
CA GLU A 71 -7.86 0.17 -17.32
C GLU A 71 -6.93 -0.62 -16.38
N ALA A 72 -6.39 0.04 -15.35
CA ALA A 72 -5.59 -0.65 -14.34
C ALA A 72 -6.46 -1.65 -13.57
N ALA A 73 -7.69 -1.26 -13.20
CA ALA A 73 -8.62 -2.14 -12.52
C ALA A 73 -9.01 -3.36 -13.36
N ASP A 74 -9.22 -3.18 -14.67
CA ASP A 74 -9.53 -4.27 -15.60
C ASP A 74 -8.37 -5.26 -15.74
N LEU A 75 -7.13 -4.76 -15.78
CA LEU A 75 -5.93 -5.61 -15.82
C LEU A 75 -5.73 -6.40 -14.52
N ILE A 76 -5.98 -5.78 -13.36
CA ILE A 76 -5.96 -6.48 -12.07
C ILE A 76 -7.06 -7.55 -12.03
N MET A 77 -8.28 -7.21 -12.45
CA MET A 77 -9.40 -8.16 -12.53
C MET A 77 -9.08 -9.32 -13.49
N LYS A 78 -8.39 -9.06 -14.59
CA LYS A 78 -7.89 -10.11 -15.50
C LYS A 78 -6.93 -11.05 -14.77
N GLY A 79 -5.98 -10.51 -14.00
CA GLY A 79 -5.08 -11.30 -13.16
C GLY A 79 -5.82 -12.19 -12.17
N VAL A 80 -6.80 -11.64 -11.45
CA VAL A 80 -7.65 -12.44 -10.54
C VAL A 80 -8.31 -13.60 -11.29
N LYS A 81 -8.89 -13.34 -12.47
CA LYS A 81 -9.56 -14.37 -13.29
C LYS A 81 -8.62 -15.40 -13.91
N ASN A 82 -7.33 -15.09 -14.06
CA ASN A 82 -6.34 -16.07 -14.53
C ASN A 82 -6.08 -17.16 -13.50
N THR A 83 -6.37 -16.89 -12.23
CA THR A 83 -6.24 -17.89 -11.16
C THR A 83 -7.42 -18.85 -11.17
N GLN A 84 -7.22 -20.06 -10.66
CA GLN A 84 -8.29 -21.05 -10.50
C GLN A 84 -9.11 -20.81 -9.22
N THR A 85 -8.84 -19.71 -8.50
CA THR A 85 -9.57 -19.37 -7.27
C THR A 85 -10.77 -18.52 -7.65
N ASN A 86 -11.96 -18.95 -7.20
CA ASN A 86 -13.19 -18.19 -7.41
C ASN A 86 -13.31 -17.06 -6.36
N THR A 87 -12.28 -16.22 -6.27
CA THR A 87 -12.15 -15.17 -5.24
C THR A 87 -13.14 -14.04 -5.52
N PRO A 88 -14.14 -13.80 -4.64
CA PRO A 88 -15.08 -12.70 -4.83
C PRO A 88 -14.37 -11.35 -4.91
N THR A 89 -14.65 -10.61 -5.99
CA THR A 89 -13.92 -9.39 -6.35
C THR A 89 -14.88 -8.28 -6.73
N THR A 90 -14.70 -7.11 -6.12
CA THR A 90 -15.48 -5.90 -6.37
C THR A 90 -14.59 -4.81 -6.96
N ILE A 91 -15.07 -4.09 -7.97
CA ILE A 91 -14.36 -2.91 -8.50
C ILE A 91 -15.02 -1.65 -7.93
N GLN A 92 -14.24 -0.88 -7.17
CA GLN A 92 -14.63 0.43 -6.64
C GLN A 92 -13.49 1.41 -6.91
N LEU A 93 -13.52 2.07 -8.07
CA LEU A 93 -12.37 2.80 -8.59
C LEU A 93 -11.88 3.92 -7.66
N ASN A 94 -12.78 4.64 -6.99
CA ASN A 94 -12.39 5.70 -6.06
C ASN A 94 -11.83 5.12 -4.75
N GLU A 95 -10.57 5.45 -4.43
CA GLU A 95 -9.87 4.91 -3.26
C GLU A 95 -10.63 5.15 -1.95
N THR A 96 -11.08 6.38 -1.69
CA THR A 96 -11.83 6.72 -0.48
C THR A 96 -13.06 5.84 -0.33
N LYS A 97 -13.87 5.71 -1.38
CA LYS A 97 -15.07 4.86 -1.37
C LYS A 97 -14.75 3.38 -1.22
N ALA A 98 -13.63 2.91 -1.78
CA ALA A 98 -13.20 1.52 -1.62
C ALA A 98 -12.82 1.21 -0.17
N ILE A 99 -12.09 2.14 0.46
CA ILE A 99 -11.71 2.03 1.88
C ILE A 99 -12.95 2.11 2.77
N GLU A 100 -13.86 3.05 2.53
CA GLU A 100 -15.12 3.15 3.27
C GLU A 100 -15.94 1.85 3.14
N LEU A 101 -16.10 1.36 1.92
CA LEU A 101 -16.83 0.13 1.63
C LEU A 101 -16.29 -1.06 2.41
N VAL A 102 -14.96 -1.27 2.43
CA VAL A 102 -14.38 -2.41 3.15
C VAL A 102 -14.48 -2.25 4.66
N LEU A 103 -14.32 -1.03 5.18
CA LEU A 103 -14.34 -0.78 6.62
C LEU A 103 -15.77 -0.92 7.18
N ASP A 104 -16.78 -0.55 6.41
CA ASP A 104 -18.19 -0.66 6.81
C ASP A 104 -18.73 -2.10 6.71
N ASN A 105 -18.07 -2.95 5.93
CA ASN A 105 -18.43 -4.36 5.74
C ASN A 105 -17.33 -5.30 6.24
N ALA A 106 -16.49 -4.84 7.17
CA ALA A 106 -15.36 -5.63 7.65
C ALA A 106 -15.86 -6.90 8.36
N PRO A 107 -15.36 -8.09 8.00
CA PRO A 107 -15.78 -9.34 8.64
C PRO A 107 -15.42 -9.35 10.13
N GLU A 108 -16.31 -9.92 10.95
CA GLU A 108 -16.05 -10.09 12.37
C GLU A 108 -14.82 -10.99 12.57
N ASN A 109 -13.88 -10.56 13.43
CA ASN A 109 -12.57 -11.19 13.60
C ASN A 109 -11.70 -11.25 12.32
N GLY A 110 -12.13 -10.60 11.24
CA GLY A 110 -11.41 -10.57 9.97
C GLY A 110 -10.27 -9.55 9.93
N LEU A 111 -9.52 -9.60 8.85
CA LEU A 111 -8.42 -8.71 8.54
C LEU A 111 -8.70 -7.95 7.24
N VAL A 112 -8.77 -6.63 7.35
CA VAL A 112 -8.81 -5.74 6.20
C VAL A 112 -7.40 -5.24 5.93
N VAL A 113 -6.85 -5.51 4.76
CA VAL A 113 -5.55 -5.01 4.31
C VAL A 113 -5.77 -3.91 3.27
N ILE A 114 -5.27 -2.72 3.55
CA ILE A 114 -5.41 -1.55 2.68
C ILE A 114 -4.02 -1.21 2.12
N LEU A 115 -3.92 -1.15 0.79
CA LEU A 115 -2.72 -0.74 0.07
C LEU A 115 -3.00 0.61 -0.63
N PRO A 116 -2.94 1.73 0.11
CA PRO A 116 -3.40 3.02 -0.38
C PRO A 116 -2.29 3.76 -1.14
N GLU A 117 -2.71 4.68 -2.00
CA GLU A 117 -1.84 5.73 -2.53
C GLU A 117 -1.46 6.71 -1.40
N SER A 118 -2.43 7.07 -0.55
CA SER A 118 -2.23 7.98 0.58
C SER A 118 -2.46 7.28 1.90
N VAL A 119 -1.36 6.97 2.60
CA VAL A 119 -1.38 6.37 3.94
C VAL A 119 -2.12 7.27 4.93
N SER A 120 -1.90 8.58 4.89
CA SER A 120 -2.56 9.54 5.77
C SER A 120 -4.08 9.49 5.61
N ARG A 121 -4.57 9.46 4.36
CA ARG A 121 -6.00 9.35 4.06
C ARG A 121 -6.59 8.06 4.61
N ALA A 122 -5.92 6.92 4.41
CA ALA A 122 -6.39 5.64 4.94
C ALA A 122 -6.47 5.65 6.47
N ILE A 123 -5.46 6.20 7.15
CA ILE A 123 -5.44 6.33 8.62
C ILE A 123 -6.59 7.22 9.11
N ASP A 124 -6.86 8.34 8.43
CA ASP A 124 -7.94 9.25 8.83
C ASP A 124 -9.33 8.58 8.70
N LEU A 125 -9.55 7.82 7.62
CA LEU A 125 -10.79 7.03 7.43
C LEU A 125 -10.96 5.93 8.48
N ILE A 126 -9.86 5.31 8.93
CA ILE A 126 -9.86 4.33 10.02
C ILE A 126 -10.19 5.02 11.34
N LYS A 127 -9.51 6.14 11.65
CA LYS A 127 -9.74 6.92 12.88
C LYS A 127 -11.17 7.42 13.02
N ALA A 128 -11.82 7.79 11.91
CA ALA A 128 -13.22 8.21 11.90
C ALA A 128 -14.18 7.14 12.43
N ARG A 129 -13.78 5.85 12.43
CA ARG A 129 -14.55 4.72 12.96
C ARG A 129 -14.17 4.36 14.41
N ASN A 130 -13.37 5.19 15.06
CA ASN A 130 -12.96 5.10 16.46
C ASN A 130 -12.40 3.70 16.85
N PRO A 131 -11.31 3.25 16.20
CA PRO A 131 -10.79 1.91 16.35
C PRO A 131 -10.23 1.67 17.76
N ILE A 132 -10.25 0.41 18.18
CA ILE A 132 -9.46 -0.04 19.34
C ILE A 132 -8.03 -0.22 18.83
N TRP A 133 -7.11 0.56 19.39
CA TRP A 133 -5.69 0.44 19.08
C TRP A 133 -5.09 -0.71 19.87
N ASP A 134 -4.55 -1.70 19.17
CA ASP A 134 -3.77 -2.76 19.80
C ASP A 134 -2.53 -2.15 20.44
N SER A 135 -2.59 -1.99 21.77
CA SER A 135 -1.56 -1.31 22.56
C SER A 135 -0.33 -2.20 22.81
N THR A 136 -0.33 -3.43 22.28
CA THR A 136 0.71 -4.45 22.48
C THR A 136 1.94 -4.25 21.59
N ALA A 137 1.84 -3.48 20.49
CA ALA A 137 2.96 -3.20 19.60
C ALA A 137 3.90 -2.07 20.12
N SER A 138 3.47 -1.27 21.11
CA SER A 138 4.28 -0.15 21.63
C SER A 138 5.46 -0.56 22.52
N GLN A 139 5.65 -1.85 22.83
CA GLN A 139 6.77 -2.31 23.67
C GLN A 139 7.99 -2.81 22.87
N ALA A 140 8.02 -2.68 21.54
CA ALA A 140 9.14 -3.15 20.72
C ALA A 140 9.92 -2.03 20.01
N VAL A 141 9.84 -0.77 20.47
CA VAL A 141 10.92 0.19 20.21
C VAL A 141 11.95 0.02 21.32
N PRO A 142 13.17 -0.50 21.08
CA PRO A 142 14.23 -0.31 22.05
C PRO A 142 14.39 1.21 22.19
N SER A 143 14.20 1.70 23.41
CA SER A 143 14.62 3.04 23.80
C SER A 143 16.03 3.27 23.26
N SER A 144 16.22 4.39 22.56
CA SER A 144 17.51 4.84 22.03
C SER A 144 18.65 4.46 22.97
N PRO A 145 19.81 3.98 22.47
CA PRO A 145 20.92 3.67 23.34
C PRO A 145 21.26 4.92 24.17
N SER A 146 21.15 4.80 25.49
CA SER A 146 21.65 5.80 26.41
C SER A 146 23.17 5.84 26.25
N TYR A 147 23.66 6.82 25.50
CA TYR A 147 25.08 7.12 25.47
C TYR A 147 25.48 7.60 26.88
N PRO A 148 26.58 7.11 27.47
CA PRO A 148 27.12 7.73 28.66
C PRO A 148 27.41 9.21 28.36
N GLU A 149 27.20 10.11 29.33
CA GLU A 149 27.29 11.57 29.13
C GLU A 149 28.64 12.08 28.60
N ASP A 150 29.66 11.21 28.52
CA ASP A 150 31.00 11.52 27.98
C ASP A 150 31.26 10.98 26.57
N PHE A 151 30.25 10.49 25.83
CA PHE A 151 30.46 9.99 24.47
C PHE A 151 30.34 11.10 23.42
N THR A 152 31.46 11.68 23.00
CA THR A 152 31.52 12.57 21.83
C THR A 152 31.71 11.73 20.55
N PRO A 153 30.70 11.60 19.66
CA PRO A 153 30.89 10.91 18.40
C PRO A 153 31.86 11.69 17.49
N PRO A 154 32.71 11.02 16.69
CA PRO A 154 33.58 11.72 15.75
C PRO A 154 32.73 12.41 14.68
N MET A 155 32.95 13.72 14.48
CA MET A 155 32.34 14.51 13.41
C MET A 155 32.62 13.82 12.06
N THR A 156 31.60 13.22 11.46
CA THR A 156 31.69 12.78 10.07
C THR A 156 31.53 14.04 9.20
N ALA A 157 32.52 14.31 8.36
CA ALA A 157 32.53 15.50 7.50
C ALA A 157 31.28 15.55 6.59
N PRO A 158 30.72 16.74 6.33
CA PRO A 158 29.59 16.87 5.41
C PRO A 158 30.02 16.47 4.00
N THR A 159 29.22 15.60 3.38
CA THR A 159 29.29 15.31 1.94
C THR A 159 29.12 16.61 1.15
N PRO A 160 29.96 16.88 0.12
CA PRO A 160 29.82 18.09 -0.67
C PRO A 160 28.58 17.99 -1.55
N VAL A 161 27.73 19.02 -1.47
CA VAL A 161 26.59 19.25 -2.36
C VAL A 161 27.14 19.57 -3.76
N VAL A 162 26.85 18.73 -4.75
CA VAL A 162 27.09 19.05 -6.16
C VAL A 162 25.97 19.97 -6.64
N SER A 163 26.32 21.23 -6.93
CA SER A 163 25.41 22.21 -7.54
C SER A 163 25.05 21.82 -8.98
N PRO A 164 23.79 21.98 -9.42
CA PRO A 164 23.45 21.82 -10.83
C PRO A 164 24.00 23.00 -11.67
N SER A 165 24.56 22.68 -12.85
CA SER A 165 24.97 23.65 -13.87
C SER A 165 23.78 24.50 -14.35
N PRO A 166 23.96 25.81 -14.62
CA PRO A 166 22.90 26.63 -15.21
C PRO A 166 22.69 26.31 -16.70
N GLU A 167 21.43 26.23 -17.12
CA GLU A 167 20.99 26.21 -18.51
C GLU A 167 21.50 27.44 -19.29
N PRO A 168 21.86 27.30 -20.57
CA PRO A 168 22.29 28.43 -21.39
C PRO A 168 21.07 29.28 -21.81
N LEU A 169 21.13 30.58 -21.49
CA LEU A 169 20.24 31.59 -22.03
C LEU A 169 20.44 31.73 -23.55
N ILE A 170 19.41 31.37 -24.31
CA ILE A 170 19.28 31.73 -25.72
C ILE A 170 18.89 33.22 -25.78
N GLN A 171 19.68 34.04 -26.49
CA GLN A 171 19.25 35.36 -26.97
C GLN A 171 19.54 35.53 -28.47
N PRO A 172 18.71 36.29 -29.20
CA PRO A 172 18.60 36.20 -30.65
C PRO A 172 19.50 37.20 -31.38
N HIS A 173 20.02 36.80 -32.55
CA HIS A 173 20.04 37.57 -33.80
C HIS A 173 20.53 36.71 -34.96
#